data_AF-A0A9X9Q7Y1-F1
#
_entry.id   AF-A0A9X9Q7Y1-F1
#
_cell.length_a   1.000
_cell.length_b   1.000
_cell.length_c   1.000
_cell.angle_alpha   90.00
_cell.angle_beta   90.00
_cell.angle_gamma   90.00
#
_symmetry.space_group_name_H-M   'P 1'
#
loop_
_entity.id
_entity.type
_entity.pdbx_description
1 polymer ?
#
loop_
_entity_poly.entity_id
_entity_poly.type
_entity_poly.pdbx_seq_one_letter_code
_entity_poly.pdbx_strand_id
1 'polypeptide(L)'
;MREMYRSYVEMLVSTALDPDMIQALEDTHDELYLPPMRKIDGLLNEHKKKVLKRLSLSPALQDALHTFPQLQVEQSGEGSPEEGAVRLRPAGEPYNRKTLSKLKRSVVRAQV
;
A
#
# COMPACT_ATOMS: atom_id res chain seq x y z
N MET A 1 -8.03 -26.84 -2.95
CA MET A 1 -6.93 -27.18 -3.91
C MET A 1 -6.51 -25.99 -4.78
N ARG A 2 -7.44 -25.30 -5.46
CA ARG A 2 -7.11 -24.16 -6.33
C ARG A 2 -6.46 -22.98 -5.60
N GLU A 3 -6.93 -22.68 -4.39
CA GLU A 3 -6.36 -21.61 -3.55
C GLU A 3 -4.94 -21.93 -3.09
N MET A 4 -4.69 -23.16 -2.64
CA MET A 4 -3.33 -23.60 -2.26
C MET A 4 -2.35 -23.52 -3.43
N TYR A 5 -2.77 -23.92 -4.63
CA TYR A 5 -1.97 -23.77 -5.84
C TYR A 5 -1.68 -22.30 -6.16
N ARG A 6 -2.70 -21.44 -6.06
CA ARG A 6 -2.56 -20.00 -6.26
C ARG A 6 -1.57 -19.40 -5.27
N SER A 7 -1.73 -19.67 -3.98
CA SER A 7 -0.84 -19.18 -2.93
C SER A 7 0.59 -19.69 -3.09
N TYR A 8 0.75 -20.95 -3.50
CA TYR A 8 2.06 -21.52 -3.83
C TYR A 8 2.73 -20.77 -4.98
N VAL A 9 2.01 -20.52 -6.08
CA VAL A 9 2.55 -19.75 -7.21
C VAL A 9 2.85 -18.30 -6.81
N GLU A 10 1.96 -17.65 -6.05
CA GLU A 10 2.19 -16.29 -5.55
C GLU A 10 3.46 -16.21 -4.67
N MET A 11 3.68 -17.20 -3.81
CA MET A 11 4.90 -17.30 -3.01
C MET A 11 6.15 -17.45 -3.89
N LEU A 12 6.14 -18.36 -4.87
CA LEU A 12 7.27 -18.56 -5.78
C LEU A 12 7.61 -17.28 -6.57
N VAL A 13 6.59 -16.59 -7.08
CA VAL A 13 6.76 -15.34 -7.83
C VAL A 13 7.29 -14.23 -6.92
N SER A 14 6.81 -14.15 -5.68
CA SER A 14 7.29 -13.15 -4.71
C SER A 14 8.77 -13.38 -4.40
N THR A 15 9.16 -14.63 -4.09
CA THR A 15 10.56 -14.97 -3.80
C THR A 15 11.49 -14.75 -4.98
N ALA A 16 11.04 -15.07 -6.20
CA ALA A 16 11.86 -14.90 -7.41
C ALA A 16 12.04 -13.42 -7.81
N LEU A 17 11.09 -12.56 -7.44
CA LEU A 17 11.10 -11.13 -7.75
C LEU A 17 11.52 -10.25 -6.57
N ASP A 18 12.03 -10.86 -5.49
CA ASP A 18 12.57 -10.11 -4.36
C ASP A 18 13.72 -9.21 -4.82
N PRO A 19 13.86 -7.99 -4.28
CA PRO A 19 14.89 -7.03 -4.71
C PRO A 19 16.30 -7.61 -4.66
N ASP A 20 16.62 -8.36 -3.61
CA ASP A 20 17.93 -8.99 -3.41
C ASP A 20 18.19 -10.09 -4.45
N MET A 21 17.15 -10.82 -4.86
CA MET A 21 17.24 -11.86 -5.89
C MET A 21 17.48 -11.24 -7.27
N ILE A 22 16.72 -10.19 -7.61
CA ILE A 22 16.91 -9.45 -8.86
C ILE A 22 18.32 -8.86 -8.91
N GLN A 23 18.78 -8.24 -7.82
CA GLN A 23 20.13 -7.67 -7.76
C GLN A 23 21.20 -8.74 -7.99
N ALA A 24 21.07 -9.92 -7.36
CA ALA A 24 22.01 -11.01 -7.57
C ALA A 24 22.05 -11.47 -9.04
N LEU A 25 20.91 -11.56 -9.71
CA LEU A 25 20.82 -11.90 -11.14
C LEU A 25 21.44 -10.82 -12.04
N GLU A 26 21.34 -9.55 -11.65
CA GLU A 26 21.96 -8.44 -12.37
C GLU A 26 23.47 -8.41 -12.21
N ASP A 27 23.95 -8.67 -10.99
CA ASP A 27 25.38 -8.71 -10.69
C ASP A 27 26.06 -9.85 -11.46
N THR A 28 25.41 -11.01 -11.58
CA THR A 28 25.91 -12.16 -12.36
C THR A 28 25.65 -12.05 -13.85
N HIS A 29 24.93 -11.03 -14.31
CA HIS A 29 24.51 -10.86 -15.71
C HIS A 29 23.79 -12.11 -16.27
N ASP A 30 22.84 -12.65 -15.50
CA ASP A 30 22.13 -13.88 -15.88
C ASP A 30 21.20 -13.65 -17.08
N GLU A 31 21.62 -14.09 -18.27
CA GLU A 31 20.85 -13.89 -19.50
C GLU A 31 19.60 -14.79 -19.59
N LEU A 32 19.49 -15.84 -18.78
CA LEU A 32 18.42 -16.82 -18.85
C LEU A 32 17.20 -16.39 -18.03
N TYR A 33 17.44 -15.98 -16.78
CA TYR A 33 16.40 -15.67 -15.81
C TYR A 33 16.11 -14.18 -15.69
N LEU A 34 17.09 -13.30 -15.91
CA LEU A 34 16.89 -11.86 -15.74
C LEU A 34 15.84 -11.30 -16.73
N PRO A 35 15.84 -11.62 -18.04
CA PRO A 35 14.81 -11.11 -18.95
C PRO A 35 13.37 -11.51 -18.58
N PRO A 36 13.04 -12.78 -18.28
CA PRO A 36 11.69 -13.13 -17.86
C PRO A 36 11.32 -12.54 -16.49
N MET A 37 12.24 -12.46 -15.53
CA MET A 37 11.97 -11.83 -14.23
C MET A 37 11.63 -10.35 -14.38
N ARG A 38 12.42 -9.58 -15.15
CA ARG A 38 12.15 -8.17 -15.45
C ARG A 38 10.81 -7.97 -16.17
N LYS A 39 10.43 -8.89 -17.05
CA LYS A 39 9.12 -8.86 -17.73
C LYS A 39 7.96 -9.01 -16.74
N ILE A 40 8.06 -9.95 -15.80
CA ILE A 40 7.01 -10.17 -14.78
C ILE A 40 6.96 -8.97 -13.81
N ASP A 41 8.12 -8.49 -13.33
CA ASP A 41 8.19 -7.30 -12.48
C ASP A 41 7.56 -6.07 -13.16
N GLY A 42 7.88 -5.84 -14.45
CA GLY A 42 7.28 -4.77 -15.24
C GLY A 42 5.75 -4.86 -15.31
N LEU A 43 5.21 -6.06 -15.56
CA LEU A 43 3.76 -6.29 -15.60
C LEU A 43 3.10 -6.03 -14.23
N LEU A 44 3.71 -6.50 -13.14
CA LEU A 44 3.22 -6.27 -11.78
C LEU A 44 3.24 -4.78 -11.43
N ASN A 45 4.32 -4.07 -11.79
CA ASN A 45 4.45 -2.65 -11.54
C ASN A 45 3.43 -1.83 -12.37
N GLU A 46 3.16 -2.22 -13.60
CA GLU A 46 2.12 -1.60 -14.42
C GLU A 46 0.72 -1.82 -13.80
N HIS A 47 0.44 -3.05 -13.35
CA HIS A 47 -0.82 -3.36 -12.68
C HIS A 47 -0.97 -2.55 -11.39
N LYS A 48 0.09 -2.50 -10.56
CA LYS A 48 0.15 -1.66 -9.36
C LYS A 48 -0.14 -0.20 -9.69
N LYS A 49 0.48 0.37 -10.72
CA LYS A 49 0.21 1.74 -11.18
C LYS A 49 -1.25 1.93 -11.60
N LYS A 50 -1.84 0.98 -12.33
CA LYS A 50 -3.26 1.03 -12.74
C LYS A 50 -4.20 0.99 -11.53
N VAL A 51 -3.94 0.12 -10.56
CA VAL A 51 -4.73 0.02 -9.33
C VAL A 51 -4.58 1.28 -8.48
N LEU A 52 -3.35 1.76 -8.27
CA LEU A 52 -3.08 2.99 -7.52
C LEU A 52 -3.69 4.23 -8.20
N LYS A 53 -3.75 4.29 -9.53
CA LYS A 53 -4.46 5.37 -10.24
C LYS A 53 -5.96 5.38 -9.96
N ARG A 54 -6.58 4.23 -9.75
CA ARG A 54 -8.01 4.14 -9.34
C ARG A 54 -8.18 4.54 -7.87
N LEU A 55 -7.16 4.33 -7.06
CA LEU A 55 -7.06 4.85 -5.69
C LEU A 55 -6.51 6.28 -5.73
N SER A 56 -7.19 7.19 -6.42
CA SER A 56 -6.83 8.61 -6.37
C SER A 56 -7.14 9.15 -4.97
N LEU A 57 -6.14 9.16 -4.09
CA LEU A 57 -6.24 9.81 -2.78
C LEU A 57 -6.31 11.31 -3.03
N SER A 58 -7.39 11.95 -2.59
CA SER A 58 -7.50 13.41 -2.65
C SER A 58 -6.30 14.05 -1.93
N PRO A 59 -5.82 15.23 -2.35
CA PRO A 59 -4.71 15.90 -1.67
C PRO A 59 -4.94 16.03 -0.16
N ALA A 60 -6.19 16.32 0.25
CA ALA A 60 -6.58 16.37 1.65
C ALA A 60 -6.39 15.04 2.39
N LEU A 61 -6.70 13.90 1.76
CA LEU A 61 -6.49 12.58 2.34
C LEU A 61 -4.99 12.24 2.41
N GLN A 62 -4.20 12.63 1.42
CA GLN A 62 -2.73 12.46 1.46
C GLN A 62 -2.10 13.25 2.61
N ASP A 63 -2.50 14.52 2.78
CA ASP A 63 -2.03 15.36 3.89
C ASP A 63 -2.46 14.81 5.25
N ALA A 64 -3.68 14.29 5.35
CA ALA A 64 -4.15 13.63 6.55
C ALA A 64 -3.32 12.37 6.87
N LEU A 65 -3.04 11.51 5.89
CA LEU A 65 -2.19 10.32 6.07
C LEU A 65 -0.74 10.68 6.46
N HIS A 66 -0.21 11.80 5.96
CA HIS A 66 1.10 12.27 6.37
C HIS A 66 1.15 12.83 7.79
N THR A 67 0.02 13.35 8.26
CA THR A 67 -0.11 13.93 9.60
C THR A 67 -0.43 12.86 10.63
N PHE A 68 -1.27 11.88 10.29
CA PHE A 68 -1.81 10.85 11.17
C PHE A 68 -1.24 9.48 10.78
N PRO A 69 -0.31 8.91 11.57
CA PRO A 69 0.46 7.74 11.17
C PRO A 69 -0.31 6.41 11.25
N GLN A 70 -1.58 6.43 11.66
CA GLN A 70 -2.40 5.23 11.80
C GLN A 70 -3.67 5.34 10.95
N LEU A 71 -4.20 4.20 10.55
CA LEU A 71 -5.51 4.08 9.92
C LEU A 71 -6.35 3.11 10.75
N GLN A 72 -7.59 3.49 11.05
CA GLN A 72 -8.55 2.61 11.71
C GLN A 72 -9.67 2.27 10.73
N VAL A 73 -10.04 1.00 10.71
CA VAL A 73 -11.25 0.54 10.03
C VAL A 73 -12.45 0.98 10.84
N GLU A 74 -13.33 1.79 10.25
CA GLU A 74 -14.66 1.99 10.80
C GLU A 74 -15.45 0.72 10.52
N GLN A 75 -15.88 0.05 11.58
CA GLN A 75 -16.83 -1.03 11.47
C GLN A 75 -18.15 -0.42 10.98
N SER A 76 -18.49 -0.66 9.71
CA SER A 76 -19.81 -0.36 9.20
C SER A 76 -20.80 -1.21 10.00
N GLY A 77 -21.60 -0.57 10.84
CA GLY A 77 -22.65 -1.25 11.60
C GLY A 77 -23.59 -2.02 10.66
N GLU A 78 -24.11 -3.15 11.13
CA GLU A 78 -25.07 -3.97 10.38
C GLU A 78 -26.21 -3.08 9.85
N GLY A 79 -26.35 -3.02 8.52
CA GLY A 79 -27.41 -2.26 7.84
C GLY A 79 -26.98 -1.13 6.90
N SER A 80 -25.68 -0.87 6.70
CA SER A 80 -25.24 0.09 5.67
C SER A 80 -25.18 -0.55 4.27
N PRO A 81 -25.61 0.13 3.19
CA PRO A 81 -25.65 -0.39 1.81
C PRO A 81 -24.27 -0.61 1.16
N GLU A 82 -23.19 -0.52 1.93
CA GLU A 82 -21.79 -0.59 1.51
C GLU A 82 -21.22 -2.00 1.83
N GLU A 83 -21.95 -3.07 1.49
CA GLU A 83 -21.68 -4.47 1.86
C GLU A 83 -20.37 -5.07 1.26
N GLY A 84 -19.51 -4.23 0.68
CA GLY A 84 -18.18 -4.58 0.20
C GLY A 84 -17.15 -3.45 0.31
N ALA A 85 -17.48 -2.32 0.94
CA ALA A 85 -16.56 -1.19 1.08
C ALA A 85 -16.05 -1.08 2.52
N VAL A 86 -14.73 -1.04 2.67
CA VAL A 86 -14.06 -0.85 3.96
C VAL A 86 -13.86 0.65 4.17
N ARG A 87 -14.57 1.22 5.15
CA ARG A 87 -14.40 2.62 5.52
C ARG A 87 -13.18 2.77 6.43
N LEU A 88 -12.22 3.60 6.02
CA LEU A 88 -10.99 3.85 6.77
C LEU A 88 -10.96 5.31 7.24
N ARG A 89 -10.55 5.53 8.49
CA ARG A 89 -10.31 6.87 9.05
C ARG A 89 -8.85 7.03 9.51
N PRO A 90 -8.21 8.18 9.23
CA PRO A 90 -6.91 8.51 9.82
C PRO A 90 -6.99 8.54 11.37
N ALA A 91 -5.94 8.04 12.02
CA ALA A 91 -5.85 7.85 13.46
C ALA A 91 -4.42 8.09 13.97
N GLY A 92 -4.25 8.08 15.29
CA GLY A 92 -2.97 8.34 15.95
C GLY A 92 -2.77 9.82 16.30
N GLU A 93 -1.64 10.12 16.94
CA GLU A 93 -1.27 11.49 17.28
C GLU A 93 -0.71 12.20 16.04
N PRO A 94 -1.17 13.43 15.75
CA PRO A 94 -0.65 14.17 14.63
C PRO A 94 0.83 14.49 14.86
N TYR A 95 1.64 14.41 13.80
CA TYR A 95 3.06 14.76 13.86
C TYR A 95 3.47 15.62 12.66
N ASN A 96 4.53 16.39 12.84
CA ASN A 96 5.15 17.13 11.76
C ASN A 96 6.06 16.18 10.98
N ARG A 97 5.75 15.92 9.71
CA ARG A 97 6.53 15.04 8.84
C ARG A 97 8.00 15.46 8.67
N LYS A 98 8.31 16.76 8.71
CA LYS A 98 9.67 17.28 8.51
C LYS A 98 10.54 17.13 9.77
N THR A 99 9.95 17.37 10.94
CA THR A 99 10.70 17.40 12.21
C THR A 99 10.48 16.15 13.06
N LEU A 100 9.58 15.26 12.65
CA LEU A 100 9.10 14.08 13.38
C LEU A 100 8.56 14.39 14.80
N SER A 101 8.28 15.66 15.08
CA SER A 101 7.79 16.11 16.38
C SER A 101 6.28 16.00 16.45
N LYS A 102 5.76 15.55 17.60
CA LYS A 102 4.31 15.55 17.88
C LYS A 102 3.73 16.95 17.72
N LEU A 103 2.63 17.06 16.98
CA LEU A 103 1.89 18.30 16.84
C LEU A 103 1.00 18.46 18.07
N LYS A 104 1.20 19.54 18.84
CA LYS A 104 0.34 19.84 19.99
C LYS A 104 -1.08 20.14 19.47
N ARG A 105 -2.09 19.44 19.99
CA ARG A 105 -3.51 19.75 19.73
C ARG A 105 -3.80 21.17 20.21
N SER A 106 -3.78 22.13 19.29
CA SER A 106 -4.53 23.38 19.45
C SER A 106 -5.99 23.03 19.17
N VAL A 107 -6.73 22.70 20.23
CA VAL A 107 -8.19 22.57 20.16
C VAL A 107 -8.74 23.96 19.86
N VAL A 108 -9.05 24.26 18.59
CA VAL A 108 -10.10 25.23 18.30
C VAL A 108 -11.37 24.41 18.08
N ARG A 109 -12.08 24.23 19.19
CA ARG A 109 -13.49 23.82 19.19
C ARG A 109 -14.25 24.97 18.52
N ALA A 110 -14.40 24.92 17.20
CA ALA A 110 -15.32 25.82 16.50
C ALA A 110 -16.73 25.24 16.67
N GLN A 111 -17.36 25.60 17.79
CA GLN A 111 -18.81 25.67 17.86
C GLN A 111 -19.23 26.89 17.05
N VAL A 112 -20.04 26.69 16.01
CA VAL A 112 -21.24 27.48 15.72
C VAL A 112 -22.26 26.53 15.11
#